data_AF-A0A090W2A2-F1
#
_entry.id   AF-A0A090W2A2-F1
#
_cell.length_a   1.000
_cell.length_b   1.000
_cell.length_c   1.000
_cell.angle_alpha   90.00
_cell.angle_beta   90.00
_cell.angle_gamma   90.00
#
_symmetry.space_group_name_H-M   'P 1'
#
loop_
_entity.id
_entity.type
_entity.pdbx_description
1 polymer ?
#
loop_
_entity_poly.entity_id
_entity_poly.type
_entity_poly.pdbx_seq_one_letter_code
_entity_poly.pdbx_strand_id
1 'polypeptide(L)' 'MQRDREVNQQLEDMGFTVFRFWTQEINTNLKTCVNDVLIYLDTGET' A
#
# COMPACT_ATOMS: atom_id res chain seq x y z
N MET A 1 3.12 0.60 18.88
CA MET A 1 4.26 1.22 18.18
C MET A 1 5.34 0.22 17.74
N GLN A 2 5.77 -0.76 18.56
CA GLN A 2 6.74 -1.78 18.11
C GLN A 2 6.13 -2.79 17.12
N ARG A 3 4.91 -3.29 17.40
CA ARG A 3 4.20 -4.24 16.51
C ARG A 3 3.99 -3.74 15.09
N ASP A 4 3.66 -2.47 14.87
CA ASP A 4 3.48 -1.91 13.51
C ASP A 4 4.74 -2.05 12.66
N ARG A 5 5.91 -1.83 13.27
CA ARG A 5 7.18 -1.96 12.57
C ARG A 5 7.50 -3.41 12.27
N GLU A 6 7.33 -4.29 13.25
CA GLU A 6 7.59 -5.73 13.07
C GLU A 6 6.62 -6.38 12.06
N VAL A 7 5.35 -5.95 12.05
CA VAL A 7 4.34 -6.43 11.10
C VAL A 7 4.63 -5.91 9.70
N ASN A 8 4.94 -4.62 9.54
CA ASN A 8 5.30 -4.08 8.23
C ASN A 8 6.56 -4.74 7.68
N GLN A 9 7.57 -4.93 8.52
CA GLN A 9 8.82 -5.56 8.12
C GLN A 9 8.64 -7.04 7.74
N GLN A 10 7.75 -7.76 8.45
CA GLN A 10 7.35 -9.12 8.06
C GLN A 10 6.54 -9.16 6.76
N LEU A 11 5.65 -8.18 6.54
CA LEU A 11 4.88 -8.08 5.29
C LEU A 11 5.82 -7.81 4.10
N GLU A 12 6.79 -6.90 4.26
CA GLU A 12 7.81 -6.64 3.24
C GLU A 12 8.68 -7.88 2.96
N ASP A 13 9.11 -8.60 4.00
CA ASP A 13 9.91 -9.84 3.87
C ASP A 13 9.13 -10.96 3.16
N MET A 14 7.82 -11.04 3.38
CA MET A 14 6.92 -11.96 2.69
C MET A 14 6.57 -11.53 1.25
N GLY A 15 7.10 -10.40 0.77
CA GLY A 15 6.83 -9.88 -0.58
C GLY A 15 5.49 -9.13 -0.71
N PHE A 16 4.86 -8.76 0.41
CA PHE A 16 3.68 -7.91 0.41
C PHE A 16 4.07 -6.44 0.48
N THR A 17 3.50 -5.64 -0.42
CA THR A 17 3.68 -4.19 -0.42
C THR A 17 2.60 -3.51 0.41
N VAL A 18 3.03 -2.75 1.42
CA VAL A 18 2.15 -2.03 2.33
C VAL A 18 1.86 -0.63 1.78
N PHE A 19 0.63 -0.40 1.32
CA PHE A 19 0.16 0.93 0.95
C PHE A 19 -0.43 1.65 2.16
N ARG A 20 0.03 2.88 2.42
CA ARG A 20 -0.57 3.76 3.43
C ARG A 20 -1.11 5.02 2.78
N PHE A 21 -2.43 5.16 2.83
CA PHE A 21 -3.14 6.36 2.38
C PHE A 21 -3.78 7.07 3.57
N TRP A 22 -3.71 8.39 3.58
CA TRP A 22 -4.42 9.20 4.56
C TRP A 22 -5.91 9.24 4.25
N THR A 23 -6.78 9.12 5.25
CA THR A 23 -8.24 9.11 5.06
C THR A 23 -8.75 10.32 4.26
N GLN A 24 -8.16 11.50 4.47
CA GLN A 24 -8.54 12.71 3.73
C GLN A 24 -8.17 12.62 2.24
N GLU A 25 -7.01 12.02 1.92
CA GLU A 25 -6.63 11.75 0.54
C GLU A 25 -7.52 10.69 -0.09
N ILE A 26 -7.92 9.64 0.63
CA ILE A 26 -8.89 8.66 0.13
C ILE A 26 -10.22 9.34 -0.19
N ASN A 27 -10.70 10.26 0.65
CA ASN A 27 -11.97 10.95 0.40
C ASN A 27 -11.89 11.98 -0.73
N THR A 28 -10.74 12.63 -0.92
CA THR A 28 -10.57 13.71 -1.90
C THR A 28 -10.10 13.19 -3.26
N ASN A 29 -9.23 12.17 -3.24
CA ASN A 29 -8.48 11.62 -4.37
C ASN A 29 -8.60 10.10 -4.46
N LEU A 30 -9.78 9.53 -4.13
CA LEU A 30 -10.04 8.08 -4.16
C LEU A 30 -9.58 7.44 -5.47
N LYS A 31 -9.90 8.07 -6.60
CA LYS A 31 -9.54 7.57 -7.93
C LYS A 31 -8.04 7.40 -8.11
N THR A 32 -7.25 8.35 -7.61
CA THR A 32 -5.79 8.29 -7.69
C THR A 32 -5.26 7.16 -6.81
N CYS A 33 -5.73 7.05 -5.57
CA CYS A 33 -5.33 5.95 -4.68
C CYS A 33 -5.63 4.57 -5.28
N VAL A 34 -6.80 4.40 -5.88
CA VAL A 34 -7.15 3.14 -6.56
C VAL A 34 -6.29 2.91 -7.80
N ASN A 35 -6.00 3.95 -8.57
CA ASN A 35 -5.15 3.86 -9.75
C ASN A 35 -3.70 3.47 -9.40
N ASP A 36 -3.12 4.03 -8.32
CA ASP A 36 -1.79 3.64 -7.82
C ASP A 36 -1.74 2.14 -7.46
N VAL A 37 -2.78 1.62 -6.80
CA VAL A 37 -2.87 0.19 -6.49
C VAL A 37 -3.00 -0.66 -7.77
N LEU A 38 -3.82 -0.23 -8.73
CA LEU A 38 -3.97 -0.92 -10.01
C LEU A 38 -2.66 -0.94 -10.81
N ILE A 39 -1.93 0.17 -10.87
CA ILE A 39 -0.62 0.23 -11.51
C ILE A 39 0.36 -0.69 -10.80
N TYR A 40 0.38 -0.69 -9.47
CA TYR A 40 1.27 -1.58 -8.72
C TYR A 40 1.00 -3.06 -9.01
N LEU A 41 -0.28 -3.45 -9.11
CA LEU A 41 -0.65 -4.81 -9.51
C LEU A 41 -0.19 -5.12 -10.93
N ASP A 42 -0.40 -4.21 -11.88
CA ASP A 42 0.03 -4.36 -13.28
C ASP A 42 1.56 -4.46 -13.43
N THR A 43 2.30 -3.64 -12.67
CA THR A 43 3.78 -3.62 -12.71
C THR A 43 4.41 -4.80 -11.97
N GLY A 44 3.68 -5.41 -11.02
CA GLY A 44 4.14 -6.57 -10.25
C GLY A 44 4.06 -7.90 -11.01
N GLU A 45 3.46 -7.92 -12.21
CA GLU A 45 3.28 -9.11 -13.04
C GLU A 45 4.39 -9.31 -14.12
N THR A 46 5.46 -8.50 -14.13
CA THR A 46 6.58 -8.65 -15.10
C THR A 46 7.79 -9.39 -14.56
#